data_AF-A0ABC9YSE6-F1
#
_entry.id   AF-A0ABC9YSE6-F1
#
_cell.length_a   1.000
_cell.length_b   1.000
_cell.length_c   1.000
_cell.angle_alpha   90.00
_cell.angle_beta   90.00
_cell.angle_gamma   90.00
#
_symmetry.space_group_name_H-M   'P 1'
#
loop_
_entity.id
_entity.type
_entity.pdbx_description
1 polymer ?
#
loop_
_entity_poly.entity_id
_entity_poly.type
_entity_poly.pdbx_seq_one_letter_code
_entity_poly.pdbx_strand_id
1 'polypeptide(L)'
;GLSLPAAVIELYRLTGRAQAGDIELFGTFDKGVIVDADGEVHRDDEHWVRIGLIGNDNLLINLITGEVMFADQYFWRYGENDASRIVAPDLLTYFDECMTGPRYREFVTDEELEEEDGWYRFLQDNNFA
;
A
#
# COMPACT_ATOMS: atom_id res chain seq x y z
N GLY A 1 22.98 -2.04 1.27
CA GLY A 1 21.71 -1.29 1.43
C GLY A 1 20.73 -1.86 0.45
N LEU A 2 19.53 -2.21 0.90
CA LEU A 2 18.48 -2.73 0.02
C LEU A 2 18.02 -1.61 -0.93
N SER A 3 17.95 -1.93 -2.23
CA SER A 3 17.54 -1.03 -3.30
C SER A 3 16.12 -1.35 -3.73
N LEU A 4 15.32 -0.32 -3.98
CA LEU A 4 13.97 -0.48 -4.52
C LEU A 4 14.00 -1.12 -5.91
N PRO A 5 12.95 -1.87 -6.30
CA PRO A 5 12.83 -2.37 -7.65
C PRO A 5 12.82 -1.22 -8.68
N ALA A 6 13.47 -1.42 -9.83
CA ALA A 6 13.66 -0.35 -10.83
C ALA A 6 12.35 0.24 -11.35
N ALA A 7 11.31 -0.58 -11.52
CA ALA A 7 9.98 -0.13 -11.95
C ALA A 7 9.34 0.85 -10.97
N VAL A 8 9.60 0.67 -9.67
CA VAL A 8 9.08 1.50 -8.59
C VAL A 8 9.79 2.85 -8.59
N ILE A 9 11.11 2.84 -8.76
CA ILE A 9 11.91 4.05 -8.91
C ILE A 9 11.41 4.86 -10.10
N GLU A 10 11.14 4.21 -11.23
CA GLU A 10 10.66 4.89 -12.43
C GLU A 10 9.24 5.44 -12.26
N LEU A 11 8.33 4.71 -11.63
CA LEU A 11 7.00 5.20 -11.30
C LEU A 11 7.09 6.48 -10.45
N TYR A 12 7.87 6.45 -9.37
CA TYR A 12 8.06 7.63 -8.51
C TYR A 12 8.75 8.78 -9.24
N ARG A 13 9.70 8.50 -10.13
CA ARG A 13 10.34 9.52 -10.95
C ARG A 13 9.33 10.21 -11.88
N LEU A 14 8.36 9.46 -12.41
CA LEU A 14 7.36 9.96 -13.35
C LEU A 14 6.23 10.71 -12.66
N THR A 15 5.76 10.20 -11.52
CA THR A 15 4.55 10.75 -10.85
C THR A 15 4.91 11.75 -9.76
N GLY A 16 6.08 11.63 -9.13
CA GLY A 16 6.42 12.33 -7.90
C GLY A 16 5.60 11.83 -6.72
N ARG A 17 4.28 11.78 -6.85
CA ARG A 17 3.29 11.12 -6.00
C ARG A 17 2.16 10.64 -6.90
N ALA A 18 1.44 9.59 -6.52
CA ALA A 18 0.26 9.14 -7.27
C ALA A 18 -0.90 8.93 -6.31
N GLN A 19 -2.12 9.21 -6.77
CA GLN A 19 -3.34 8.89 -6.05
C GLN A 19 -4.37 8.35 -7.03
N ALA A 20 -5.04 7.27 -6.66
CA ALA A 20 -6.18 6.72 -7.38
C ALA A 20 -7.24 6.27 -6.38
N GLY A 21 -8.34 7.02 -6.34
CA GLY A 21 -9.34 6.91 -5.28
C GLY A 21 -8.69 7.04 -3.91
N ASP A 22 -8.87 6.03 -3.08
CA ASP A 22 -8.38 6.01 -1.70
C ASP A 22 -6.93 5.51 -1.54
N ILE A 23 -6.30 5.07 -2.63
CA ILE A 23 -4.91 4.60 -2.63
C ILE A 23 -3.98 5.77 -2.98
N GLU A 24 -3.12 6.14 -2.04
CA GLU A 24 -2.08 7.17 -2.18
C GLU A 24 -0.68 6.54 -2.18
N LEU A 25 0.20 7.01 -3.07
CA LEU A 25 1.63 6.74 -3.06
C LEU A 25 2.43 7.99 -2.71
N PHE A 26 3.36 7.86 -1.77
CA PHE A 26 4.21 8.94 -1.30
C PHE A 26 5.45 9.11 -2.16
N GLY A 27 5.81 10.34 -2.52
CA GLY A 27 7.07 10.63 -3.21
C GLY A 27 8.36 10.36 -2.42
N THR A 28 8.22 9.96 -1.17
CA THR A 28 9.32 9.60 -0.28
C THR A 28 8.98 8.33 0.45
N PHE A 29 10.00 7.51 0.66
CA PHE A 29 9.92 6.31 1.47
C PHE A 29 10.08 6.66 2.94
N ASP A 30 9.14 6.22 3.76
CA ASP A 30 9.28 6.34 5.19
C ASP A 30 9.68 4.99 5.78
N LYS A 31 10.88 4.96 6.35
CA LYS A 31 11.37 3.83 7.14
C LYS A 31 10.95 4.08 8.58
N GLY A 32 9.71 3.72 8.89
CA GLY A 32 9.28 3.60 10.28
C GLY A 32 10.07 2.49 10.97
N VAL A 33 10.22 2.60 12.29
CA VAL A 33 10.68 1.48 13.12
C VAL A 33 9.43 0.83 13.68
N ILE A 34 9.24 -0.44 13.39
CA ILE A 34 8.12 -1.21 13.94
C ILE A 34 8.50 -1.59 15.35
N VAL A 35 7.65 -1.19 16.29
CA VAL A 35 7.84 -1.50 17.71
C VAL A 35 6.67 -2.33 18.19
N ASP A 36 6.94 -3.32 19.03
CA ASP A 36 5.89 -4.11 19.66
C ASP A 36 5.16 -3.31 20.77
N ALA A 37 4.19 -3.95 21.42
CA ALA A 37 3.42 -3.33 22.50
C ALA A 37 4.26 -2.86 23.69
N ASP A 38 5.45 -3.45 23.88
CA ASP A 38 6.41 -3.08 24.93
C ASP A 38 7.39 -1.98 24.46
N GLY A 39 7.33 -1.60 23.18
CA GLY A 39 8.18 -0.57 22.57
C GLY A 39 9.52 -1.09 22.05
N GLU A 40 9.71 -2.41 22.02
CA GLU A 40 10.92 -3.04 21.50
C GLU A 40 10.86 -3.14 19.98
N VAL A 41 12.00 -2.90 19.33
CA VAL A 41 12.09 -2.90 17.87
C VAL A 41 11.98 -4.32 17.32
N HIS A 42 11.02 -4.54 16.42
CA HIS A 42 10.87 -5.80 15.72
C HIS A 42 11.82 -5.86 14.52
N ARG A 43 12.92 -6.61 14.66
CA ARG A 43 14.00 -6.65 13.65
C ARG A 43 13.64 -7.37 12.36
N ASP A 44 12.72 -8.32 12.44
CA ASP A 44 12.27 -9.07 11.25
C ASP A 44 11.54 -8.15 10.26
N ASP A 45 11.13 -6.95 10.71
CA ASP A 45 10.41 -5.99 9.88
C ASP A 45 11.23 -4.80 9.38
N GLU A 46 12.55 -4.77 9.62
CA GLU A 46 13.45 -3.71 9.13
C GLU A 46 13.47 -3.57 7.60
N HIS A 47 12.87 -4.54 6.90
CA HIS A 47 12.77 -4.59 5.45
C HIS A 47 11.45 -4.01 4.92
N TRP A 48 10.46 -3.80 5.78
CA TRP A 48 9.21 -3.15 5.42
C TRP A 48 9.37 -1.64 5.39
N VAL A 49 8.84 -1.02 4.33
CA VAL A 49 8.93 0.41 4.11
C VAL A 49 7.56 0.92 3.72
N ARG A 50 7.13 2.02 4.35
CA ARG A 50 5.90 2.68 3.95
C ARG A 50 6.10 3.38 2.62
N ILE A 51 5.21 3.07 1.69
CA ILE A 51 5.19 3.65 0.35
C ILE A 51 3.94 4.49 0.09
N GLY A 52 2.97 4.47 0.99
CA GLY A 52 1.70 5.12 0.75
C GLY A 52 0.67 4.85 1.83
N LEU A 53 -0.57 5.19 1.50
CA LEU A 53 -1.75 4.94 2.31
C LEU A 53 -2.85 4.29 1.47
N ILE A 54 -3.73 3.58 2.16
CA ILE A 54 -5.09 3.27 1.70
C ILE A 54 -6.01 3.89 2.74
N GLY A 55 -6.64 5.01 2.40
CA GLY A 55 -7.35 5.84 3.36
C GLY A 55 -6.42 6.31 4.47
N ASN A 56 -6.65 5.83 5.69
CA ASN A 56 -5.78 6.13 6.84
C ASN A 56 -4.75 5.04 7.14
N ASP A 57 -4.86 3.88 6.47
CA ASP A 57 -4.05 2.71 6.75
C ASP A 57 -2.78 2.69 5.90
N ASN A 58 -1.77 1.97 6.37
CA ASN A 58 -0.44 1.94 5.78
C ASN A 58 -0.38 0.99 4.57
N LEU A 59 0.19 1.48 3.48
CA LEU A 59 0.64 0.65 2.36
C LEU A 59 2.16 0.46 2.43
N LEU A 60 2.59 -0.80 2.49
CA LEU A 60 3.97 -1.18 2.78
C LEU A 60 4.55 -2.05 1.67
N ILE A 61 5.88 -1.97 1.47
CA ILE A 61 6.65 -2.91 0.65
C ILE A 61 7.78 -3.54 1.44
N ASN A 62 8.00 -4.84 1.28
CA ASN A 62 9.22 -5.52 1.71
C ASN A 62 10.31 -5.35 0.67
N LEU A 63 11.43 -4.70 1.03
CA LEU A 63 12.53 -4.43 0.10
C LEU A 63 13.37 -5.67 -0.25
N ILE A 64 13.17 -6.81 0.43
CA ILE A 64 13.83 -8.08 0.10
C ILE A 64 12.95 -8.91 -0.83
N THR A 65 11.69 -9.13 -0.45
CA THR A 65 10.79 -10.04 -1.18
C THR A 65 10.03 -9.33 -2.30
N GLY A 66 9.84 -8.02 -2.20
CA GLY A 66 8.98 -7.23 -3.09
C GLY A 66 7.52 -7.20 -2.68
N GLU A 67 7.12 -8.02 -1.70
CA GLU A 67 5.73 -8.18 -1.26
C GLU A 67 5.13 -6.86 -0.80
N VAL A 68 3.84 -6.70 -1.07
CA VAL A 68 3.06 -5.52 -0.68
C VAL A 68 2.10 -5.92 0.43
N MET A 69 2.11 -5.15 1.51
CA MET A 69 1.26 -5.37 2.68
C MET A 69 0.35 -4.15 2.89
N PHE A 70 -0.90 -4.44 3.22
CA PHE A 70 -1.81 -3.50 3.86
C PHE A 70 -1.68 -3.69 5.37
N ALA A 71 -1.51 -2.60 6.13
CA ALA A 71 -1.40 -2.66 7.57
C ALA A 71 -2.16 -1.50 8.22
N ASP A 72 -2.82 -1.75 9.34
CA ASP A 72 -3.58 -0.72 10.08
C ASP A 72 -2.69 0.51 10.40
N GLN A 73 -3.32 1.69 10.51
CA GLN A 73 -2.64 2.95 10.78
C GLN A 73 -1.68 2.93 11.99
N TYR A 74 -1.89 2.05 12.97
CA TYR A 74 -1.06 1.90 14.16
C TYR A 74 0.05 0.86 14.03
N PHE A 75 0.23 0.23 12.87
CA PHE A 75 1.22 -0.82 12.63
C PHE A 75 2.64 -0.43 13.11
N TRP A 76 3.10 0.77 12.79
CA TRP A 76 4.42 1.26 13.22
C TRP A 76 4.55 1.44 14.73
N ARG A 77 3.44 1.57 15.46
CA ARG A 77 3.41 1.86 16.90
C ARG A 77 3.20 0.62 17.77
N TYR A 78 2.53 -0.41 17.26
CA TYR A 78 2.16 -1.59 18.06
C TYR A 78 2.53 -2.93 17.43
N GLY A 79 3.27 -2.94 16.32
CA GLY A 79 3.98 -4.12 15.85
C GLY A 79 3.12 -5.02 15.00
N GLU A 80 1.96 -5.42 15.52
CA GLU A 80 1.04 -6.32 14.83
C GLU A 80 -0.38 -6.00 15.28
N ASN A 81 -1.14 -5.33 14.42
CA ASN A 81 -2.60 -5.30 14.51
C ASN A 81 -3.16 -6.35 13.54
N ASP A 82 -4.22 -7.05 13.98
CA ASP A 82 -4.85 -8.24 13.37
C ASP A 82 -5.39 -8.03 11.93
N ALA A 83 -5.36 -6.79 11.43
CA ALA A 83 -5.80 -6.43 10.08
C ALA A 83 -4.66 -6.43 9.03
N SER A 84 -3.40 -6.58 9.45
CA SER A 84 -2.26 -6.52 8.52
C SER A 84 -2.20 -7.78 7.65
N ARG A 85 -2.14 -7.62 6.32
CA ARG A 85 -2.12 -8.74 5.37
C ARG A 85 -1.28 -8.43 4.14
N ILE A 86 -0.60 -9.47 3.63
CA ILE A 86 0.00 -9.41 2.30
C ILE A 86 -1.13 -9.36 1.26
N VAL A 87 -1.09 -8.35 0.39
CA VAL A 87 -2.14 -8.08 -0.61
C VAL A 87 -1.71 -8.42 -2.03
N ALA A 88 -0.40 -8.37 -2.28
CA ALA A 88 0.20 -8.70 -3.56
C ALA A 88 1.66 -9.20 -3.37
N PRO A 89 2.15 -10.09 -4.26
CA PRO A 89 3.52 -10.58 -4.22
C PRO A 89 4.56 -9.55 -4.67
N ASP A 90 4.15 -8.55 -5.44
CA ASP A 90 4.98 -7.44 -5.88
C ASP A 90 4.15 -6.19 -6.20
N LEU A 91 4.84 -5.06 -6.39
CA LEU A 91 4.18 -3.78 -6.69
C LEU A 91 3.47 -3.74 -8.04
N LEU A 92 3.96 -4.46 -9.05
CA LEU A 92 3.30 -4.46 -10.37
C LEU A 92 1.96 -5.19 -10.27
N THR A 93 1.91 -6.35 -9.61
CA THR A 93 0.66 -7.05 -9.33
C THR A 93 -0.28 -6.20 -8.48
N TYR A 94 0.23 -5.46 -7.50
CA TYR A 94 -0.59 -4.52 -6.73
C TYR A 94 -1.22 -3.44 -7.62
N PHE A 95 -0.45 -2.82 -8.52
CA PHE A 95 -1.00 -1.82 -9.43
C PHE A 95 -2.07 -2.40 -10.35
N ASP A 96 -1.74 -3.52 -11.01
CA ASP A 96 -2.59 -4.16 -12.01
C ASP A 96 -3.91 -4.66 -11.41
N GLU A 97 -3.85 -5.34 -10.27
CA GLU A 97 -5.03 -5.99 -9.69
C GLU A 97 -5.75 -5.13 -8.65
N CYS A 98 -5.01 -4.43 -7.79
CA CYS A 98 -5.55 -3.77 -6.59
C CYS A 98 -5.78 -2.27 -6.80
N MET A 99 -4.89 -1.54 -7.46
CA MET A 99 -5.08 -0.10 -7.66
C MET A 99 -5.92 0.22 -8.88
N THR A 100 -5.71 -0.52 -9.97
CA THR A 100 -6.38 -0.27 -11.26
C THR A 100 -7.20 -1.45 -11.73
N GLY A 101 -7.46 -2.44 -10.90
CA GLY A 101 -8.00 -3.74 -11.34
C GLY A 101 -9.20 -4.22 -10.54
N PRO A 102 -9.60 -5.49 -10.75
CA PRO A 102 -10.84 -6.04 -10.21
C PRO A 102 -10.82 -6.19 -8.68
N ARG A 103 -9.64 -6.13 -8.05
CA ARG A 103 -9.47 -6.24 -6.60
C ARG A 103 -9.51 -4.88 -5.90
N TYR A 104 -9.71 -3.77 -6.62
CA TYR A 104 -9.81 -2.43 -6.02
C TYR A 104 -10.87 -2.34 -4.92
N ARG A 105 -12.03 -2.99 -5.13
CA ARG A 105 -13.11 -3.10 -4.13
C ARG A 105 -12.71 -3.76 -2.80
N GLU A 106 -11.57 -4.43 -2.71
CA GLU A 106 -11.07 -4.99 -1.43
C GLU A 106 -10.49 -3.91 -0.50
N PHE A 107 -10.27 -2.70 -1.00
CA PHE A 107 -9.54 -1.62 -0.35
C PHE A 107 -10.35 -0.36 -0.14
N VAL A 108 -11.62 -0.36 -0.54
CA VAL A 108 -12.54 0.76 -0.40
C VAL A 108 -13.79 0.25 0.33
N THR A 109 -14.34 1.07 1.21
CA THR A 109 -15.52 0.68 1.97
C THR A 109 -16.78 0.68 1.10
N ASP A 110 -17.76 -0.17 1.42
CA ASP A 110 -19.04 -0.20 0.67
C ASP A 110 -19.74 1.16 0.68
N GLU A 111 -19.60 1.94 1.77
CA GLU A 111 -20.12 3.31 1.89
C GLU A 111 -19.48 4.25 0.86
N GLU A 112 -18.16 4.24 0.72
CA GLU A 112 -17.44 5.04 -0.28
C GLU A 112 -17.75 4.62 -1.73
N LEU A 113 -17.97 3.32 -1.97
CA LEU A 113 -18.41 2.83 -3.28
C LEU A 113 -19.83 3.31 -3.63
N GLU A 114 -20.73 3.39 -2.64
CA GLU A 114 -22.09 3.91 -2.81
C GLU A 114 -22.13 5.44 -2.99
N GLU A 115 -21.17 6.18 -2.42
CA GLU A 115 -21.03 7.65 -2.53
C GLU A 115 -20.44 8.15 -3.86
N GLU A 116 -20.49 7.34 -4.92
CA GLU A 116 -19.88 7.62 -6.23
C GLU A 116 -18.34 7.78 -6.18
N ASP A 117 -17.60 6.78 -5.68
CA ASP A 117 -16.15 6.70 -5.94
C ASP A 117 -15.89 6.81 -7.46
N GLY A 118 -15.44 8.00 -7.87
CA GLY A 118 -15.23 8.33 -9.27
C GLY A 118 -14.12 7.50 -9.91
N TRP A 119 -13.17 7.00 -9.11
CA TRP A 119 -12.15 6.09 -9.57
C TRP A 119 -12.73 4.69 -9.81
N TYR A 120 -13.49 4.16 -8.86
CA TYR A 120 -14.14 2.85 -9.05
C TYR A 120 -15.06 2.85 -10.27
N ARG A 121 -15.87 3.91 -10.42
CA ARG A 121 -16.72 4.09 -11.60
C ARG A 121 -15.90 4.16 -12.89
N PHE A 122 -14.77 4.89 -12.88
CA PHE A 122 -13.86 4.93 -14.02
C PHE A 122 -13.32 3.54 -14.36
N LEU A 123 -12.95 2.73 -13.37
CA LEU A 123 -12.49 1.37 -13.60
C LEU A 123 -13.57 0.50 -14.24
N GLN A 124 -14.81 0.59 -13.75
CA GLN A 124 -15.96 -0.13 -14.30
C GLN A 124 -16.26 0.28 -15.75
N ASP A 125 -16.33 1.59 -16.01
CA ASP A 125 -16.63 2.14 -17.34
C ASP A 125 -15.58 1.76 -18.39
N ASN A 126 -14.37 1.38 -17.96
CA ASN A 126 -13.25 1.01 -18.83
C ASN A 126 -12.89 -0.49 -18.78
N ASN A 127 -13.71 -1.34 -18.15
CA ASN A 127 -13.52 -2.80 -18.02
C ASN A 127 -12.23 -3.21 -17.28
N PHE A 128 -11.82 -2.42 -16.31
CA PHE A 128 -10.76 -2.77 -15.37
C PHE A 128 -11.30 -3.49 -14.12
N ALA A 129 -12.55 -3.21 -13.73
CA ALA A 129 -13.23 -3.77 -12.56
C ALA A 129 -14.69 -4.13 -12.85
#